data_AF-A0A9X1TDS5-F1
#
_entry.id   AF-A0A9X1TDS5-F1
#
_cell.length_a   1.000
_cell.length_b   1.000
_cell.length_c   1.000
_cell.angle_alpha   90.00
_cell.angle_beta   90.00
_cell.angle_gamma   90.00
#
_symmetry.space_group_name_H-M   'P 1'
#
loop_
_entity.id
_entity.type
_entity.pdbx_description
1 polymer ?
#
loop_
_entity_poly.entity_id
_entity_poly.type
_entity_poly.pdbx_seq_one_letter_code
_entity_poly.pdbx_strand_id
1 'polypeptide(L)' 'MNDVASKMGIMIKRPATMSALELIEWKKKSLERAREYLFSIGQPLVYYRKDGTPVAEYSDGRIEKL' A
#
# COMPACT_ATOMS: atom_id res chain seq x y z
N MET A 1 15.35 13.27 24.44
CA MET A 1 14.87 14.01 23.26
C MET A 1 14.61 12.97 22.19
N ASN A 2 13.34 12.66 21.89
CA ASN A 2 13.02 11.73 20.81
C ASN A 2 12.97 12.54 19.51
N ASP A 3 14.07 12.50 18.75
CA ASP A 3 14.11 13.05 17.41
C ASP A 3 13.16 12.27 16.51
N VAL A 4 11.99 12.84 16.23
CA VAL A 4 11.09 12.31 15.19
C VAL A 4 11.75 12.63 13.86
N ALA A 5 12.63 11.75 13.40
CA ALA A 5 13.20 11.82 12.05
C ALA A 5 12.05 11.74 11.04
N SER A 6 11.70 12.87 10.43
CA SER A 6 10.71 12.91 9.36
C SER A 6 11.23 12.08 8.18
N LYS A 7 10.71 10.86 8.02
CA LYS A 7 11.02 10.02 6.85
C LYS A 7 10.33 10.63 5.64
N MET A 8 11.14 11.07 4.67
CA MET A 8 10.62 11.58 3.40
C MET A 8 9.90 10.45 2.66
N GLY A 9 8.67 10.70 2.24
CA GLY A 9 7.92 9.74 1.41
C GLY A 9 8.59 9.53 0.06
N ILE A 10 8.38 8.36 -0.54
CA ILE A 10 8.98 7.97 -1.84
C ILE A 10 8.28 8.61 -3.07
N MET A 11 7.44 9.63 -2.85
CA MET A 11 6.63 10.23 -3.91
C MET A 11 7.45 11.24 -4.71
N ILE A 12 7.80 10.88 -5.95
CA ILE A 12 8.63 11.71 -6.83
C ILE A 12 7.79 12.74 -7.59
N LYS A 13 6.59 12.37 -8.03
CA LYS A 13 5.66 13.20 -8.81
C LYS A 13 4.29 13.20 -8.16
N ARG A 14 3.61 14.35 -8.16
CA ARG A 14 2.25 14.45 -7.61
C ARG A 14 1.27 13.68 -8.51
N PRO A 15 0.41 12.80 -7.96
CA PRO A 15 -0.58 12.05 -8.75
C PRO A 15 -1.47 12.93 -9.63
N ALA A 16 -1.83 14.13 -9.15
CA ALA A 16 -2.63 15.10 -9.90
C ALA A 16 -1.96 15.65 -11.18
N THR A 17 -0.64 15.43 -11.33
CA THR A 17 0.15 15.89 -12.48
C THR A 17 0.60 14.73 -13.39
N MET A 18 0.22 13.50 -13.05
CA MET A 18 0.54 12.31 -13.85
C MET A 18 -0.43 12.17 -15.01
N SER A 19 0.04 11.65 -16.13
CA SER A 19 -0.84 11.12 -17.18
C SER A 19 -1.60 9.90 -16.68
N ALA A 20 -2.63 9.47 -17.41
CA ALA A 20 -3.40 8.28 -17.04
C ALA A 20 -2.55 7.01 -16.94
N LEU A 21 -1.62 6.80 -17.89
CA LEU A 21 -0.73 5.64 -17.90
C LEU A 21 0.27 5.68 -16.73
N GLU A 22 0.89 6.84 -16.49
CA GLU A 22 1.80 7.04 -15.36
C GLU A 22 1.08 6.79 -14.03
N LEU A 23 -0.16 7.28 -13.90
CA LEU A 23 -0.95 7.12 -12.68
C LEU A 23 -1.30 5.65 -12.42
N ILE A 24 -1.64 4.89 -13.46
CA ILE A 24 -1.92 3.44 -13.35
C ILE A 24 -0.67 2.70 -12.88
N GLU A 25 0.48 2.96 -13.51
CA GLU A 25 1.73 2.32 -13.14
C GLU A 25 2.16 2.69 -11.72
N TRP A 26 2.03 3.97 -11.35
CA TRP A 26 2.33 4.46 -10.01
C TRP A 26 1.44 3.80 -8.95
N LYS A 27 0.13 3.66 -9.21
CA LYS A 27 -0.79 2.97 -8.31
C LYS A 27 -0.40 1.51 -8.10
N LYS A 28 -0.07 0.79 -9.18
CA LYS A 28 0.37 -0.61 -9.12
C LYS A 28 1.63 -0.76 -8.27
N LYS A 29 2.67 0.01 -8.57
CA LYS A 29 3.93 0.01 -7.81
C LYS A 29 3.74 0.42 -6.35
N SER A 30 2.84 1.36 -6.08
CA SER A 30 2.56 1.80 -4.71
C SER A 30 1.86 0.71 -3.89
N LEU A 31 0.94 -0.04 -4.51
CA LEU A 31 0.27 -1.17 -3.86
C LEU A 31 1.25 -2.31 -3.56
N GLU A 32 2.11 -2.66 -4.52
CA GLU A 32 3.16 -3.68 -4.34
C GLU A 32 4.08 -3.31 -3.17
N ARG A 33 4.57 -2.05 -3.13
CA ARG A 33 5.41 -1.56 -2.02
C ARG A 33 4.69 -1.54 -0.68
N ALA A 34 3.42 -1.13 -0.65
CA ALA A 34 2.63 -1.13 0.59
C ALA A 34 2.46 -2.56 1.11
N ARG A 35 2.15 -3.52 0.24
CA ARG A 35 2.07 -4.93 0.56
C ARG A 35 3.39 -5.45 1.13
N GLU A 36 4.50 -5.25 0.40
CA GLU A 36 5.83 -5.69 0.83
C GLU A 36 6.21 -5.11 2.19
N TYR A 37 5.96 -3.81 2.39
CA TYR A 37 6.25 -3.15 3.66
C TYR A 37 5.44 -3.72 4.81
N LEU A 38 4.11 -3.83 4.66
CA LEU A 38 3.23 -4.38 5.69
C LEU A 38 3.65 -5.82 6.05
N PHE A 39 3.93 -6.64 5.05
CA PHE A 39 4.40 -8.01 5.26
C PHE A 39 5.76 -8.05 5.97
N SER A 40 6.67 -7.14 5.64
CA SER A 40 7.98 -7.05 6.29
C SER A 40 7.91 -6.74 7.79
N ILE A 41 6.82 -6.09 8.24
CA ILE A 41 6.57 -5.77 9.65
C ILE A 41 5.52 -6.68 10.29
N GLY A 42 5.15 -7.78 9.63
CA GLY A 42 4.18 -8.75 10.14
C GLY A 42 2.73 -8.24 10.19
N GLN A 43 2.42 -7.17 9.46
CA GLN A 43 1.06 -6.62 9.36
C GLN A 43 0.35 -7.10 8.08
N PRO A 44 -0.97 -7.35 8.14
CA PRO A 44 -1.74 -7.69 6.95
C PRO A 44 -2.03 -6.45 6.08
N LEU A 45 -2.24 -6.69 4.79
CA LEU A 45 -2.82 -5.71 3.87
C LEU A 45 -4.35 -5.77 3.97
N VAL A 46 -4.97 -4.66 4.38
CA VAL A 46 -6.44 -4.55 4.49
C VAL A 46 -7.02 -3.84 3.28
N TYR A 47 -8.05 -4.43 2.65
CA TYR A 47 -8.75 -3.84 1.52
C TYR A 47 -10.19 -4.34 1.40
N TYR A 48 -10.99 -3.62 0.61
CA TYR A 48 -12.34 -4.06 0.24
C TYR A 48 -12.29 -4.89 -1.04
N ARG A 49 -12.95 -6.05 -1.02
CA ARG A 49 -13.25 -6.82 -2.24
C ARG A 49 -14.29 -6.10 -3.07
N LYS A 50 -14.47 -6.54 -4.32
CA LYS A 50 -15.47 -5.98 -5.25
C LYS A 50 -16.91 -6.08 -4.73
N ASP A 51 -17.17 -7.03 -3.84
CA ASP A 51 -18.46 -7.24 -3.17
C ASP A 51 -18.65 -6.32 -1.94
N GLY A 52 -17.69 -5.44 -1.63
CA GLY A 52 -17.74 -4.55 -0.47
C GLY A 52 -17.30 -5.21 0.84
N THR A 53 -16.87 -6.47 0.83
CA THR A 53 -16.40 -7.16 2.03
C THR A 53 -14.98 -6.70 2.39
N PRO A 54 -14.72 -6.22 3.62
CA PRO A 54 -13.38 -5.95 4.08
C PRO A 54 -12.63 -7.27 4.35
N VAL A 55 -11.39 -7.35 3.89
CA VAL A 55 -10.52 -8.51 4.12
C VAL A 55 -9.11 -8.08 4.54
N ALA A 56 -8.43 -8.96 5.27
CA ALA A 56 -7.02 -8.86 5.62
C ALA A 56 -6.24 -9.96 4.89
N GLU A 57 -5.28 -9.58 4.06
CA GLU A 57 -4.35 -10.47 3.36
C GLU A 57 -3.01 -10.50 4.11
N TYR A 58 -2.51 -11.69 4.44
CA TYR A 58 -1.26 -11.89 5.17
C TYR A 58 -0.13 -12.31 4.23
N SER A 59 1.12 -12.24 4.71
CA SER A 59 2.32 -12.55 3.94
C SER A 59 2.43 -14.01 3.49
N ASP A 60 1.76 -14.92 4.18
CA ASP A 60 1.65 -16.34 3.85
C ASP A 60 0.56 -16.64 2.80
N GLY A 61 -0.14 -15.60 2.31
CA GLY A 61 -1.23 -15.71 1.36
C GLY A 61 -2.59 -16.02 2.00
N ARG A 62 -2.68 -16.14 3.31
CA ARG A 62 -3.95 -16.29 4.03
C ARG A 62 -4.78 -15.01 3.86
N ILE A 63 -6.08 -15.17 3.62
CA ILE A 63 -7.04 -14.06 3.55
C ILE A 63 -8.15 -14.29 4.56
N GLU A 64 -8.32 -13.35 5.49
CA GLU A 64 -9.37 -13.38 6.51
C GLU A 64 -10.39 -12.28 6.25
N LYS A 65 -11.66 -12.58 6.56
CA LYS A 65 -12.73 -11.59 6.55
C LYS A 65 -12.70 -10.80 7.86
N LEU A 66 -12.89 -9.49 7.77
CA LEU A 66 -13.05 -8.59 8.92
C LEU A 66 -14.53 -8.40 9.29
#